data_AF-A0A7S2CM80-F1
#
_entry.id   AF-A0A7S2CM80-F1
#
_cell.length_a   1.000
_cell.length_b   1.000
_cell.length_c   1.000
_cell.angle_alpha   90.00
_cell.angle_beta   90.00
_cell.angle_gamma   90.00
#
_symmetry.space_group_name_H-M   'P 1'
#
loop_
_entity.id
_entity.type
_entity.pdbx_description
1 polymer ?
#
loop_
_entity_poly.entity_id
_entity_poly.type
_entity_poly.pdbx_seq_one_letter_code
_entity_poly.pdbx_strand_id
1 'polypeptide(L)'
;TVSEVIAEGTHTHEVDTALFTVPVPIVAHQSNLKAIFPAANRPEQPQSPRLLSRAIFPSGRDGTSASEMQSALSDFHLLLFLYRRVNDMGPLLESIRKATPMPSYYKIALEALAFPDEA
;
A
#
# COMPACT_ATOMS: atom_id res chain seq x y z
N THR A 1 17.05 31.80 30.91
CA THR A 1 18.43 31.90 30.40
C THR A 1 18.87 30.50 30.07
N VAL A 2 18.93 30.15 28.78
CA VAL A 2 19.40 28.83 28.36
C VAL A 2 20.92 28.90 28.34
N SER A 3 21.57 28.12 29.19
CA SER A 3 23.03 28.07 29.28
C SER A 3 23.55 27.23 28.12
N GLU A 4 24.30 27.87 27.23
CA GLU A 4 25.03 27.23 26.15
C GLU A 4 26.18 26.41 26.75
N VAL A 5 26.19 25.10 26.51
CA VAL A 5 27.22 24.18 27.01
C VAL A 5 28.11 23.83 25.84
N ILE A 6 29.34 24.37 25.84
CA ILE A 6 30.35 24.07 24.83
C ILE A 6 30.93 22.68 25.15
N ALA A 7 30.66 21.70 24.28
CA ALA A 7 31.28 20.39 24.35
C ALA A 7 32.60 20.42 23.57
N GLU A 8 33.75 20.42 24.26
CA GLU A 8 35.08 20.33 23.65
C GLU A 8 35.29 18.93 23.03
N GLY A 9 34.90 18.77 21.76
CA GLY A 9 35.38 17.70 20.88
C GLY A 9 36.57 18.20 20.08
N THR A 10 37.77 17.68 20.34
CA THR A 10 39.06 18.29 19.95
C THR A 10 39.29 18.45 18.44
N HIS A 11 38.43 17.86 17.59
CA HIS A 11 38.49 18.01 16.12
C HIS A 11 37.09 17.92 15.46
N THR A 12 36.03 18.24 16.18
CA THR A 12 34.65 18.15 15.66
C THR A 12 33.93 19.47 15.81
N HIS A 13 33.55 20.08 14.70
CA HIS A 13 32.71 21.28 14.69
C HIS A 13 31.25 20.88 14.91
N GLU A 14 30.49 21.74 15.60
CA GLU A 14 29.04 21.58 15.69
C GLU A 14 28.42 21.64 14.29
N VAL A 15 27.54 20.70 13.99
CA VAL A 15 26.82 20.65 12.72
C VAL A 15 25.62 21.60 12.82
N ASP A 16 25.60 22.63 11.98
CA ASP A 16 24.42 23.46 11.82
C ASP A 16 23.29 22.63 11.17
N THR A 17 22.42 22.10 12.02
CA THR A 17 21.28 21.28 11.62
C THR A 17 20.22 22.07 10.83
N ALA A 18 20.24 23.41 10.87
CA ALA A 18 19.32 24.25 10.11
C ALA A 18 19.65 24.26 8.61
N LEU A 19 20.92 24.08 8.23
CA LEU A 19 21.33 23.98 6.81
C LEU A 19 20.80 22.73 6.11
N PHE A 20 20.45 21.68 6.86
CA PHE A 20 20.02 20.39 6.33
C PHE A 20 18.54 20.08 6.61
N THR A 21 17.81 21.00 7.23
CA THR A 21 16.40 20.79 7.56
C THR A 21 15.50 21.65 6.68
N VAL A 22 14.50 21.01 6.07
CA VAL A 22 13.47 21.67 5.26
C VAL A 22 12.14 21.50 5.98
N PRO A 23 11.39 22.57 6.25
CA PRO A 23 10.06 22.44 6.84
C PRO A 23 9.12 21.74 5.85
N VAL A 24 8.54 20.61 6.28
CA VAL A 24 7.53 19.88 5.50
C VAL A 24 6.16 20.12 6.13
N PRO A 25 5.25 20.84 5.46
CA PRO A 25 3.91 21.04 5.99
C PRO A 25 3.16 19.70 6.00
N ILE A 26 2.66 19.31 7.17
CA ILE A 26 1.76 18.15 7.29
C ILE A 26 0.38 18.62 6.88
N VAL A 27 0.03 18.41 5.61
CA VAL A 27 -1.32 18.65 5.10
C VAL A 27 -2.16 17.41 5.38
N ALA A 28 -3.37 17.60 5.92
CA ALA A 28 -4.34 16.53 6.04
C ALA A 28 -4.65 15.97 4.65
N HIS A 29 -4.13 14.78 4.37
CA HIS A 29 -4.23 14.10 3.10
C HIS A 29 -5.65 13.55 2.89
N GLN A 30 -6.32 13.98 1.83
CA GLN A 30 -7.50 13.32 1.28
C GLN A 30 -7.09 12.51 0.05
N SER A 31 -6.78 11.22 0.23
CA SER A 31 -6.62 10.31 -0.89
C SER A 31 -7.62 9.19 -0.82
N ASN A 32 -7.94 8.69 -2.01
CA ASN A 32 -8.74 7.50 -2.20
C ASN A 32 -7.94 6.22 -1.93
N LEU A 33 -6.62 6.31 -1.76
CA LEU A 33 -5.76 5.20 -1.37
C LEU A 33 -5.96 4.85 0.10
N LYS A 34 -6.25 3.58 0.33
CA LYS A 34 -6.37 2.97 1.66
C LYS A 34 -5.15 2.07 1.89
N ALA A 35 -4.81 1.88 3.17
CA ALA A 35 -3.77 0.96 3.60
C ALA A 35 -4.41 -0.16 4.43
N ILE A 36 -5.01 -1.12 3.73
CA ILE A 36 -5.72 -2.29 4.26
C ILE A 36 -4.81 -3.53 4.18
N PHE A 37 -3.93 -3.60 3.18
CA PHE A 37 -3.01 -4.71 2.97
C PHE A 37 -1.65 -4.46 3.66
N PRO A 38 -1.00 -5.47 4.25
CA PRO A 38 0.28 -5.28 4.92
C PRO A 38 1.35 -4.76 3.97
N ALA A 39 2.19 -3.85 4.46
CA ALA A 39 3.37 -3.40 3.72
C ALA A 39 4.38 -4.54 3.55
N ALA A 40 5.11 -4.53 2.44
CA ALA A 40 6.17 -5.50 2.18
C ALA A 40 7.31 -5.37 3.20
N ASN A 41 8.07 -6.46 3.39
CA ASN A 41 9.24 -6.53 4.28
C ASN A 41 8.96 -6.29 5.77
N ARG A 42 7.72 -6.58 6.21
CA ARG A 42 7.31 -6.56 7.62
C ARG A 42 7.16 -7.98 8.15
N PRO A 43 8.16 -8.55 8.85
CA PRO A 43 8.14 -9.94 9.29
C PRO A 43 7.00 -10.25 10.27
N GLU A 44 6.52 -9.24 11.02
CA GLU A 44 5.39 -9.35 11.94
C GLU A 44 4.04 -9.53 11.23
N GLN A 45 3.93 -9.12 9.97
CA GLN A 45 2.71 -9.21 9.15
C GLN A 45 3.05 -9.58 7.70
N PRO A 46 3.46 -10.84 7.46
CA PRO A 46 3.85 -11.27 6.13
C PRO A 46 2.65 -11.26 5.16
N GLN A 47 2.87 -10.71 3.97
CA GLN A 47 1.89 -10.76 2.88
C GLN A 47 1.64 -12.21 2.48
N SER A 48 0.37 -12.64 2.42
CA SER A 48 -0.01 -14.01 2.08
C SER A 48 -1.30 -14.07 1.26
N PRO A 49 -1.54 -15.15 0.49
CA PRO A 49 -2.82 -15.37 -0.22
C PRO A 49 -4.04 -15.32 0.68
N ARG A 50 -3.92 -15.79 1.94
CA ARG A 50 -5.01 -15.70 2.92
C ARG A 50 -5.37 -14.26 3.31
N LEU A 51 -4.39 -13.37 3.34
CA LEU A 51 -4.65 -11.94 3.53
C LEU A 51 -5.18 -11.30 2.26
N LEU A 52 -4.77 -11.80 1.09
CA LEU A 52 -5.29 -11.35 -0.20
C LEU A 52 -6.80 -11.61 -0.31
N SER A 53 -7.25 -12.82 0.04
CA SER A 53 -8.67 -13.17 0.01
C SER A 53 -9.49 -12.30 0.95
N ARG A 54 -9.01 -12.07 2.18
CA ARG A 54 -9.67 -11.16 3.13
C ARG A 54 -9.69 -9.70 2.67
N ALA A 55 -8.64 -9.25 1.99
CA ALA A 55 -8.55 -7.86 1.54
C ALA A 55 -9.48 -7.59 0.34
N ILE A 56 -9.45 -8.46 -0.69
CA ILE A 56 -10.21 -8.27 -1.93
C ILE A 56 -11.63 -8.81 -1.83
N PHE A 57 -11.84 -9.89 -1.09
CA PHE A 57 -13.11 -10.62 -0.97
C PHE A 57 -13.62 -10.67 0.49
N PRO A 58 -13.90 -9.51 1.12
CA PRO A 58 -14.32 -9.45 2.53
C PRO A 58 -15.61 -10.23 2.81
N SER A 59 -16.48 -10.35 1.81
CA SER A 59 -17.77 -11.05 1.88
C SER A 59 -17.69 -12.48 1.30
N GLY A 60 -16.48 -13.01 1.08
CA GLY A 60 -16.23 -14.29 0.42
C GLY A 60 -16.25 -14.18 -1.11
N ARG A 61 -15.89 -15.29 -1.78
CA ARG A 61 -15.70 -15.36 -3.24
C ARG A 61 -16.91 -14.86 -4.04
N ASP A 62 -18.09 -15.43 -3.75
CA ASP A 62 -19.33 -15.14 -4.47
C ASP A 62 -20.13 -13.96 -3.87
N GLY A 63 -19.86 -13.63 -2.61
CA GLY A 63 -20.60 -12.59 -1.87
C GLY A 63 -20.04 -11.18 -2.06
N THR A 64 -18.82 -11.04 -2.58
CA THR A 64 -18.19 -9.72 -2.73
C THR A 64 -18.62 -9.02 -4.01
N SER A 65 -19.14 -7.80 -3.87
CA SER A 65 -19.54 -6.94 -4.98
C SER A 65 -18.34 -6.35 -5.73
N ALA A 66 -18.55 -5.95 -6.99
CA ALA A 66 -17.52 -5.27 -7.78
C ALA A 66 -17.06 -3.95 -7.13
N SER A 67 -17.97 -3.25 -6.45
CA SER A 67 -17.66 -2.00 -5.73
C SER A 67 -16.73 -2.24 -4.54
N GLU A 68 -16.98 -3.29 -3.76
CA GLU A 68 -16.11 -3.67 -2.63
C GLU A 68 -14.72 -4.07 -3.12
N MET A 69 -14.63 -4.88 -4.18
CA MET A 69 -13.35 -5.24 -4.80
C MET A 69 -12.59 -4.00 -5.28
N GLN A 70 -13.28 -3.07 -5.94
CA GLN A 70 -12.66 -1.86 -6.47
C GLN A 70 -12.16 -0.92 -5.36
N SER A 71 -12.93 -0.80 -4.28
CA SER A 71 -12.50 -0.08 -3.07
C SER A 71 -11.27 -0.76 -2.44
N ALA A 72 -11.23 -2.09 -2.37
CA ALA A 72 -10.08 -2.83 -1.84
C ALA A 72 -8.83 -2.66 -2.70
N LEU A 73 -8.98 -2.65 -4.03
CA LEU A 73 -7.91 -2.44 -4.99
C LEU A 73 -7.32 -1.02 -4.98
N SER A 74 -7.95 -0.08 -4.28
CA SER A 74 -7.41 1.25 -4.01
C SER A 74 -6.37 1.21 -2.88
N ASP A 75 -5.44 0.26 -2.94
CA ASP A 75 -4.38 0.06 -1.95
C ASP A 75 -3.04 -0.19 -2.65
N PHE A 76 -2.07 0.67 -2.37
CA PHE A 76 -0.76 0.62 -3.02
C PHE A 76 0.02 -0.66 -2.70
N HIS A 77 -0.02 -1.14 -1.46
CA HIS A 77 0.71 -2.34 -1.04
C HIS A 77 0.08 -3.60 -1.63
N LEU A 78 -1.25 -3.60 -1.75
CA LEU A 78 -1.97 -4.65 -2.45
C LEU A 78 -1.59 -4.69 -3.94
N LEU A 79 -1.59 -3.54 -4.62
CA LEU A 79 -1.23 -3.46 -6.03
C LEU A 79 0.21 -3.89 -6.29
N LEU A 80 1.15 -3.53 -5.42
CA LEU A 80 2.54 -4.03 -5.49
C LEU A 80 2.63 -5.55 -5.31
N PHE A 81 1.82 -6.12 -4.41
CA PHE A 81 1.76 -7.57 -4.23
C PHE A 81 1.22 -8.28 -5.47
N LEU A 82 0.20 -7.69 -6.12
CA LEU A 82 -0.43 -8.21 -7.34
C LEU A 82 0.46 -8.04 -8.57
N TYR A 83 1.30 -7.01 -8.65
CA TYR A 83 2.17 -6.73 -9.79
C TYR A 83 3.08 -7.89 -10.19
N ARG A 84 3.50 -8.70 -9.21
CA ARG A 84 4.34 -9.89 -9.47
C ARG A 84 3.53 -11.14 -9.84
N ARG A 85 2.20 -11.07 -9.82
CA ARG A 85 1.29 -12.23 -9.87
C ARG A 85 0.21 -12.12 -10.93
N VAL A 86 -0.14 -10.90 -11.34
CA VAL A 86 -1.12 -10.61 -12.38
C VAL A 86 -0.39 -10.06 -13.59
N ASN A 87 -0.54 -10.71 -14.73
CA ASN A 87 0.01 -10.23 -15.99
C ASN A 87 -0.76 -9.01 -16.48
N ASP A 88 -0.03 -8.07 -17.10
CA ASP A 88 -0.57 -6.85 -17.70
C ASP A 88 -1.49 -6.06 -16.76
N MET A 89 -0.92 -5.42 -15.73
CA MET A 89 -1.69 -4.62 -14.78
C MET A 89 -2.21 -3.28 -15.32
N GLY A 90 -1.79 -2.85 -16.52
CA GLY A 90 -2.11 -1.52 -17.04
C GLY A 90 -3.62 -1.23 -17.09
N PRO A 91 -4.43 -2.09 -17.75
CA PRO A 91 -5.87 -1.93 -17.79
C PRO A 91 -6.55 -1.98 -16.40
N LEU A 92 -6.06 -2.84 -15.49
CA LEU A 92 -6.54 -2.88 -14.10
C LEU A 92 -6.31 -1.56 -13.37
N LEU A 93 -5.08 -1.03 -13.44
CA LEU A 93 -4.72 0.25 -12.81
C LEU A 93 -5.55 1.40 -13.38
N GLU A 94 -5.81 1.38 -14.69
CA GLU A 94 -6.65 2.39 -15.33
C GLU A 94 -8.10 2.31 -14.86
N SER A 95 -8.65 1.09 -14.68
CA SER A 95 -9.98 0.91 -14.10
C SER A 95 -10.07 1.42 -12.67
N ILE A 96 -9.06 1.16 -11.83
CA ILE A 96 -9.00 1.66 -10.45
C ILE A 96 -8.92 3.19 -10.44
N ARG A 97 -8.01 3.76 -11.25
CA ARG A 97 -7.79 5.21 -11.36
C ARG A 97 -9.04 5.97 -11.79
N LYS A 98 -9.80 5.41 -12.74
CA LYS A 98 -11.04 6.02 -13.28
C LYS A 98 -12.30 5.62 -12.51
N ALA A 99 -12.19 4.76 -11.50
CA ALA A 99 -13.34 4.15 -10.83
C ALA A 99 -14.34 3.51 -11.82
N THR A 100 -13.84 2.89 -12.89
CA THR A 100 -14.64 2.18 -13.89
C THR A 100 -14.64 0.68 -13.63
N PRO A 101 -15.66 -0.06 -14.07
CA PRO A 101 -15.70 -1.51 -13.91
C PRO A 101 -14.40 -2.18 -14.35
N MET A 102 -13.88 -3.06 -13.50
CA MET A 102 -12.72 -3.87 -13.81
C MET A 102 -13.07 -4.94 -14.85
N PRO A 103 -12.22 -5.20 -15.85
CA PRO A 103 -12.42 -6.31 -16.78
C PRO A 103 -12.58 -7.66 -16.06
N SER A 104 -13.50 -8.50 -16.57
CA SER A 104 -13.88 -9.77 -15.94
C SER A 104 -12.73 -10.76 -15.76
N TYR A 105 -11.76 -10.77 -16.67
CA TYR A 105 -10.61 -11.67 -16.58
C TYR A 105 -9.73 -11.38 -15.36
N TYR A 106 -9.63 -10.12 -14.90
CA TYR A 106 -8.92 -9.81 -13.66
C TYR A 106 -9.65 -10.33 -12.45
N LYS A 107 -10.99 -10.32 -12.43
CA LYS A 107 -11.74 -10.94 -11.33
C LYS A 107 -11.37 -12.40 -11.19
N ILE A 108 -11.33 -13.15 -12.31
CA ILE A 108 -10.95 -14.56 -12.33
C ILE A 108 -9.50 -14.75 -11.84
N ALA A 109 -8.56 -13.93 -12.33
CA ALA A 109 -7.16 -14.00 -11.91
C ALA A 109 -6.99 -13.71 -10.41
N LEU A 110 -7.72 -12.74 -9.88
CA LEU A 110 -7.71 -12.40 -8.46
C LEU A 110 -8.33 -13.51 -7.60
N GLU A 111 -9.41 -14.15 -8.07
CA GLU A 111 -9.99 -15.32 -7.39
C GLU A 111 -8.99 -16.47 -7.33
N ALA A 112 -8.33 -16.80 -8.45
CA ALA A 112 -7.33 -17.87 -8.50
C ALA A 112 -6.14 -17.62 -7.54
N LEU A 113 -5.73 -16.36 -7.37
CA LEU A 113 -4.68 -15.99 -6.42
C LEU A 113 -5.15 -15.99 -4.97
N ALA A 114 -6.42 -15.64 -4.72
CA ALA A 114 -6.99 -15.53 -3.39
C ALA A 114 -7.41 -16.89 -2.81
N PHE A 115 -7.83 -17.82 -3.68
CA PHE A 115 -8.35 -19.14 -3.32
C PHE A 115 -7.59 -20.25 -4.06
N PRO A 116 -6.27 -20.41 -3.82
CA PRO A 116 -5.45 -21.36 -4.56
C PRO A 116 -5.83 -22.83 -4.33
N ASP A 117 -6.48 -23.15 -3.20
CA ASP A 117 -6.92 -24.52 -2.86
C ASP A 117 -8.29 -24.89 -3.47
N GLU A 118 -8.96 -23.93 -4.11
CA GLU A 118 -10.29 -24.09 -4.74
C GLU A 118 -10.25 -23.91 -6.28
N ALA A 119 -9.04 -23.86 -6.85
CA ALA A 119 -8.78 -23.60 -8.27
C ALA A 119 -8.49 -24.89 -9.06
#